data_AF-A0A829H689-F1
#
_entry.id   AF-A0A829H689-F1
#
_cell.length_a   1.000
_cell.length_b   1.000
_cell.length_c   1.000
_cell.angle_alpha   90.00
_cell.angle_beta   90.00
_cell.angle_gamma   90.00
#
_symmetry.space_group_name_H-M   'P 1'
#
loop_
_entity.id
_entity.type
_entity.pdbx_description
1 polymer ?
#
loop_
_entity_poly.entity_id
_entity_poly.type
_entity_poly.pdbx_seq_one_letter_code
_entity_poly.pdbx_strand_id
1 'polypeptide(L)'
;AVSALLWIALVDYLFVPLMAHRKNDWRLITMRIMLTVAAIALLGVGLFPNNRGLMHILHTQSAWFLNYFIIGMIIAVRWLLPGVSREFLSTSYIIGGIIIFAAILFQFVHYLSLTAFEMIAFALAMSWIMLLLQNIHRLYQKDESTFVVTVMTDKVNTD
;
A
#
# COMPACT_ATOMS: atom_id res chain seq x y z
N ALA A 1 -3.12 8.88 15.61
CA ALA A 1 -1.68 8.78 15.95
C ALA A 1 -1.15 7.34 15.95
N VAL A 2 -1.68 6.43 16.77
CA VAL A 2 -1.17 5.05 16.92
C VAL A 2 -1.11 4.29 15.59
N SER A 3 -2.13 4.38 14.74
CA SER A 3 -2.18 3.71 13.43
C SER A 3 -1.03 4.12 12.50
N ALA A 4 -0.57 5.38 12.57
CA ALA A 4 0.55 5.86 11.77
C ALA A 4 1.89 5.29 12.25
N LEU A 5 2.08 5.17 13.57
CA LEU A 5 3.27 4.53 14.14
C LEU A 5 3.32 3.04 13.79
N LEU A 6 2.17 2.35 13.90
CA LEU A 6 2.03 0.96 13.47
C LEU A 6 2.36 0.79 11.98
N TRP A 7 1.90 1.73 11.14
CA TRP A 7 2.23 1.73 9.72
C TRP A 7 3.73 1.88 9.50
N ILE A 8 4.38 2.88 10.10
CA ILE A 8 5.83 3.09 9.94
C ILE A 8 6.60 1.84 10.36
N ALA A 9 6.26 1.28 11.52
CA ALA A 9 6.89 0.06 12.02
C ALA A 9 6.71 -1.13 11.05
N LEU A 10 5.52 -1.27 10.46
CA LEU A 10 5.22 -2.33 9.50
C LEU A 10 5.99 -2.18 8.19
N VAL A 11 6.09 -0.94 7.68
CA VAL A 11 6.90 -0.62 6.50
C VAL A 11 8.37 -0.93 6.77
N ASP A 12 8.92 -0.49 7.90
CA ASP A 12 10.32 -0.75 8.22
C ASP A 12 10.58 -2.25 8.42
N TYR A 13 9.73 -2.95 9.17
CA TYR A 13 9.84 -4.39 9.38
C TYR A 13 9.84 -5.18 8.07
N LEU A 14 9.01 -4.77 7.10
CA LEU A 14 8.95 -5.46 5.80
C LEU A 14 10.18 -5.12 4.93
N PHE A 15 10.51 -3.83 4.80
CA PHE A 15 11.49 -3.37 3.82
C PHE A 15 12.95 -3.57 4.25
N VAL A 16 13.27 -3.51 5.54
CA VAL A 16 14.64 -3.74 6.05
C VAL A 16 15.21 -5.10 5.62
N PRO A 17 14.54 -6.25 5.87
CA PRO A 17 15.05 -7.54 5.42
C PRO A 17 15.03 -7.70 3.89
N LEU A 18 14.06 -7.08 3.20
CA LEU A 18 13.98 -7.09 1.73
C LEU A 18 15.20 -6.41 1.08
N MET A 19 15.57 -5.22 1.56
CA MET A 19 16.72 -4.48 1.03
C MET A 19 18.06 -5.11 1.39
N ALA A 20 18.12 -5.95 2.44
CA ALA A 20 19.32 -6.70 2.79
C ALA A 20 19.66 -7.76 1.72
N HIS A 21 18.65 -8.40 1.14
CA HIS A 21 18.82 -9.46 0.13
C HIS A 21 18.92 -8.93 -1.30
N ARG A 22 18.20 -7.85 -1.63
CA ARG A 22 18.28 -7.18 -2.94
C ARG A 22 18.73 -5.73 -2.74
N LYS A 23 20.04 -5.55 -2.57
CA LYS A 23 20.65 -4.21 -2.48
C LYS A 23 20.34 -3.41 -3.75
N ASN A 24 19.78 -2.21 -3.58
CA ASN A 24 19.60 -1.18 -4.61
C ASN A 24 18.47 -1.38 -5.65
N ASP A 25 17.39 -2.12 -5.32
CA ASP A 25 16.17 -2.06 -6.14
C ASP A 25 15.44 -0.72 -5.90
N TRP A 26 15.63 0.21 -6.83
CA TRP A 26 15.06 1.57 -6.74
C TRP A 26 13.54 1.54 -6.56
N ARG A 27 12.87 0.51 -7.07
CA ARG A 27 11.42 0.37 -6.97
C ARG A 27 10.97 0.15 -5.53
N LEU A 28 11.69 -0.68 -4.79
CA LEU A 28 11.43 -0.96 -3.39
C LEU A 28 11.72 0.26 -2.53
N ILE A 29 12.80 0.99 -2.83
CA ILE A 29 13.15 2.23 -2.14
C ILE A 29 12.06 3.29 -2.34
N THR A 30 11.60 3.48 -3.58
CA THR A 30 10.50 4.40 -3.89
C THR A 30 9.21 3.99 -3.18
N MET A 31 8.83 2.70 -3.18
CA MET A 31 7.65 2.23 -2.45
C MET A 31 7.75 2.52 -0.95
N ARG A 32 8.90 2.22 -0.34
CA ARG A 32 9.14 2.50 1.08
C ARG A 32 8.95 3.98 1.39
N ILE A 33 9.59 4.86 0.62
CA ILE A 33 9.50 6.31 0.81
C ILE A 33 8.06 6.78 0.67
N MET A 34 7.35 6.35 -0.38
CA MET A 34 5.94 6.73 -0.57
C MET A 34 5.08 6.26 0.60
N LEU A 35 5.22 5.02 1.04
CA LEU A 35 4.48 4.48 2.18
C LEU A 35 4.80 5.24 3.49
N THR A 36 6.05 5.65 3.70
CA THR A 36 6.42 6.45 4.87
C THR A 36 5.81 7.85 4.80
N VAL A 37 5.80 8.50 3.63
CA VAL A 37 5.13 9.81 3.44
C VAL A 37 3.63 9.69 3.72
N ALA A 38 2.98 8.62 3.25
CA ALA A 38 1.58 8.36 3.54
C ALA A 38 1.33 8.15 5.05
N ALA A 39 2.23 7.47 5.76
CA ALA A 39 2.12 7.31 7.21
C ALA A 39 2.25 8.64 7.97
N ILE A 40 3.12 9.56 7.50
CA ILE A 40 3.24 10.91 8.06
C ILE A 40 1.96 11.72 7.82
N ALA A 41 1.38 11.64 6.62
CA ALA A 41 0.10 12.27 6.34
C ALA A 41 -1.03 11.72 7.22
N LEU A 42 -1.05 10.41 7.43
CA LEU A 42 -1.98 9.75 8.36
C LEU A 42 -1.76 10.18 9.81
N LEU A 43 -0.51 10.40 10.22
CA LEU A 43 -0.18 10.95 11.53
C LEU A 43 -0.82 12.34 11.69
N GLY A 44 -0.74 13.18 10.66
CA GLY A 44 -1.41 14.48 10.61
C GLY A 44 -2.92 14.37 10.81
N VAL A 45 -3.60 13.54 10.02
CA VAL A 45 -5.05 13.27 10.16
C VAL A 45 -5.39 12.80 11.57
N GLY A 46 -4.55 11.94 12.15
CA GLY A 46 -4.78 11.36 13.47
C GLY A 46 -4.28 12.19 14.66
N LEU A 47 -3.63 13.33 14.45
CA LEU A 47 -3.17 14.26 15.51
C LEU A 47 -3.95 15.57 15.51
N PHE A 48 -4.40 16.03 14.34
CA PHE A 48 -5.19 17.25 14.23
C PHE A 48 -6.66 16.90 14.44
N PRO A 49 -7.30 17.30 15.57
CA PRO A 49 -8.73 17.10 15.73
C PRO A 49 -9.50 17.98 14.76
N ASN A 50 -10.66 17.51 14.32
CA ASN A 50 -11.57 18.24 13.45
C ASN A 50 -12.34 19.34 14.21
N ASN A 51 -11.61 20.26 14.85
CA ASN A 51 -12.12 21.38 15.64
C ASN A 51 -11.92 22.72 14.91
N ARG A 52 -12.81 23.69 15.15
CA ARG A 52 -12.81 25.02 14.51
C ARG A 52 -11.42 25.71 14.57
N GLY A 53 -11.06 26.40 13.48
CA GLY A 53 -9.82 27.17 13.37
C GLY A 53 -8.73 26.46 12.56
N LEU A 54 -7.46 26.73 12.88
CA LEU A 54 -6.30 26.21 12.14
C LEU A 54 -6.23 24.67 12.14
N MET A 55 -6.67 24.02 13.23
CA MET A 55 -6.63 22.56 13.35
C MET A 55 -7.57 21.86 12.35
N HIS A 56 -8.78 22.38 12.12
CA HIS A 56 -9.69 21.88 11.08
C HIS A 56 -9.05 21.98 9.69
N ILE A 57 -8.40 23.10 9.38
CA ILE A 57 -7.77 23.33 8.08
C ILE A 57 -6.62 22.33 7.88
N LEU A 58 -5.76 22.18 8.88
CA LEU A 58 -4.64 21.23 8.84
C LEU A 58 -5.10 19.77 8.75
N HIS A 59 -6.15 19.40 9.49
CA HIS A 59 -6.76 18.07 9.40
C HIS A 59 -7.29 17.81 7.98
N THR A 60 -8.13 18.72 7.48
CA THR A 60 -8.77 18.60 6.18
C THR A 60 -7.71 18.50 5.07
N GLN A 61 -6.72 19.39 5.08
CA GLN A 61 -5.64 19.37 4.10
C GLN A 61 -4.85 18.06 4.15
N SER A 62 -4.57 17.54 5.35
CA SER A 62 -3.86 16.27 5.54
C SER A 62 -4.68 15.09 5.02
N ALA A 63 -6.00 15.11 5.24
CA ALA A 63 -6.92 14.06 4.78
C ALA A 63 -7.02 14.03 3.26
N TRP A 64 -7.20 15.20 2.62
CA TRP A 64 -7.19 15.31 1.16
C TRP A 64 -5.88 14.85 0.56
N PHE A 65 -4.75 15.31 1.13
CA PHE A 65 -3.43 14.90 0.67
C PHE A 65 -3.25 13.38 0.76
N LEU A 66 -3.57 12.77 1.91
CA LEU A 66 -3.48 11.33 2.09
C LEU A 66 -4.33 10.58 1.06
N ASN A 67 -5.58 11.01 0.84
CA ASN A 67 -6.49 10.33 -0.08
C ASN A 67 -5.99 10.38 -1.53
N TYR A 68 -5.62 11.56 -2.02
CA TYR A 68 -5.06 11.68 -3.38
C TYR A 68 -3.74 10.94 -3.52
N PHE A 69 -2.91 10.94 -2.48
CA PHE A 69 -1.64 10.24 -2.49
C PHE A 69 -1.81 8.72 -2.56
N ILE A 70 -2.78 8.15 -1.83
CA ILE A 70 -3.12 6.72 -1.92
C ILE A 70 -3.63 6.35 -3.31
N ILE A 71 -4.52 7.16 -3.91
CA ILE A 71 -4.99 6.91 -5.28
C ILE A 71 -3.82 6.94 -6.27
N GLY A 72 -2.92 7.92 -6.13
CA GLY A 72 -1.70 8.00 -6.93
C GLY A 72 -0.82 6.76 -6.77
N MET A 73 -0.65 6.25 -5.55
CA MET A 73 0.08 5.01 -5.29
C MET A 73 -0.58 3.78 -5.89
N ILE A 74 -1.92 3.67 -5.83
CA ILE A 74 -2.68 2.57 -6.46
C ILE A 74 -2.41 2.54 -7.97
N ILE A 75 -2.30 3.70 -8.62
CA ILE A 75 -1.96 3.78 -10.05
C ILE A 75 -0.48 3.43 -10.26
N ALA A 76 0.41 3.99 -9.44
CA ALA A 76 1.86 3.79 -9.55
C ALA A 76 2.31 2.34 -9.28
N VAL A 77 1.52 1.53 -8.56
CA VAL A 77 1.89 0.15 -8.21
C VAL A 77 2.16 -0.72 -9.43
N ARG A 78 1.47 -0.47 -10.55
CA ARG A 78 1.65 -1.20 -11.80
C ARG A 78 3.07 -1.03 -12.37
N TRP A 79 3.67 0.13 -12.17
CA TRP A 79 5.03 0.43 -12.62
C TRP A 79 6.07 0.05 -11.58
N LEU A 80 5.71 0.18 -10.29
CA LEU A 80 6.65 0.00 -9.20
C LEU A 80 6.83 -1.47 -8.81
N LEU A 81 5.88 -2.35 -9.14
CA LEU A 81 6.00 -3.78 -8.89
C LEU A 81 5.67 -4.60 -10.15
N PRO A 82 6.60 -4.68 -11.13
CA PRO A 82 6.41 -5.54 -12.29
C PRO A 82 6.57 -7.00 -11.88
N GLY A 83 5.60 -7.84 -12.29
CA GLY A 83 5.51 -9.25 -11.87
C GLY A 83 4.42 -9.52 -10.82
N VAL A 84 3.69 -8.48 -10.40
CA VAL A 84 2.54 -8.62 -9.49
C VAL A 84 1.40 -9.40 -10.14
N SER A 85 0.69 -10.17 -9.31
CA SER A 85 -0.44 -11.00 -9.72
C SER A 85 -1.59 -10.16 -10.27
N ARG A 86 -2.32 -10.69 -11.26
CA ARG A 86 -3.44 -9.97 -11.90
C ARG A 86 -4.56 -9.70 -10.89
N GLU A 87 -4.74 -10.61 -9.93
CA GLU A 87 -5.72 -10.51 -8.86
C GLU A 87 -5.42 -9.31 -7.97
N PHE A 88 -4.16 -9.08 -7.60
CA PHE A 88 -3.79 -7.93 -6.79
C PHE A 88 -4.05 -6.60 -7.52
N LEU A 89 -3.70 -6.53 -8.81
CA LEU A 89 -3.92 -5.32 -9.61
C LEU A 89 -5.43 -5.03 -9.76
N SER A 90 -6.23 -6.07 -10.01
CA SER A 90 -7.68 -5.95 -10.07
C SER A 90 -8.27 -5.44 -8.75
N THR A 91 -7.92 -6.07 -7.63
CA THR A 91 -8.38 -5.63 -6.30
C THR A 91 -7.92 -4.21 -5.97
N SER A 92 -6.70 -3.85 -6.34
CA SER A 92 -6.17 -2.49 -6.15
C SER A 92 -6.99 -1.44 -6.90
N TYR A 93 -7.31 -1.72 -8.17
CA TYR A 93 -8.14 -0.82 -8.96
C TYR A 93 -9.60 -0.78 -8.52
N ILE A 94 -10.14 -1.89 -8.00
CA ILE A 94 -11.48 -1.90 -7.39
C ILE A 94 -11.48 -1.00 -6.15
N ILE A 95 -10.51 -1.15 -5.25
CA ILE A 95 -10.41 -0.30 -4.05
C ILE A 95 -10.25 1.16 -4.45
N GLY A 96 -9.35 1.48 -5.38
CA GLY A 96 -9.18 2.84 -5.90
C GLY A 96 -10.46 3.39 -6.53
N GLY A 97 -11.19 2.57 -7.29
CA GLY A 97 -12.48 2.92 -7.88
C GLY A 97 -13.54 3.20 -6.82
N ILE A 98 -13.59 2.43 -5.73
CA ILE A 98 -14.52 2.68 -4.61
C ILE A 98 -14.16 3.98 -3.90
N ILE A 99 -12.88 4.28 -3.69
CA ILE A 99 -12.44 5.56 -3.09
C ILE A 99 -12.87 6.74 -3.98
N ILE A 100 -12.65 6.65 -5.29
CA ILE A 100 -13.09 7.67 -6.25
C ILE A 100 -14.61 7.81 -6.26
N PHE A 101 -15.34 6.69 -6.24
CA PHE A 101 -16.80 6.68 -6.16
C PHE A 101 -17.31 7.33 -4.88
N ALA A 102 -16.71 7.03 -3.72
CA ALA A 102 -17.03 7.67 -2.45
C ALA A 102 -16.74 9.18 -2.50
N ALA A 103 -15.66 9.59 -3.16
CA ALA A 103 -15.35 11.01 -3.37
C ALA A 103 -16.41 11.70 -4.24
N ILE A 104 -16.92 11.04 -5.28
CA ILE A 104 -18.02 11.56 -6.10
C ILE A 104 -19.30 11.69 -5.28
N LEU A 105 -19.61 10.68 -4.46
CA LEU A 105 -20.80 10.66 -3.60
C LEU A 105 -20.77 11.77 -2.53
N PHE A 106 -19.58 12.09 -2.04
CA PHE A 106 -19.35 13.21 -1.13
C PHE A 106 -19.46 14.57 -1.85
N GLN A 107 -18.74 14.75 -2.97
CA GLN A 107 -18.58 16.06 -3.62
C GLN A 107 -19.79 16.49 -4.45
N PHE A 108 -20.43 15.57 -5.17
CA PHE A 108 -21.51 15.89 -6.12
C PHE A 108 -22.89 15.54 -5.59
N VAL A 109 -23.01 14.42 -4.88
CA VAL A 109 -24.30 13.92 -4.38
C VAL A 109 -24.59 14.46 -2.97
N HIS A 110 -23.56 14.91 -2.25
CA HIS A 110 -23.64 15.33 -0.85
C HIS A 110 -24.32 14.29 0.06
N TYR A 111 -24.26 13.02 -0.34
CA TYR A 111 -24.88 11.91 0.40
C TYR A 111 -24.05 11.52 1.63
N LEU A 112 -22.72 11.60 1.48
CA LEU A 112 -21.78 11.36 2.57
C LEU A 112 -21.45 12.67 3.29
N SER A 113 -21.29 12.62 4.61
CA SER A 113 -20.56 13.67 5.33
C SER A 113 -19.06 13.57 5.03
N LEU A 114 -18.33 14.66 5.25
CA LEU A 114 -16.86 14.67 5.13
C LEU A 114 -16.24 13.56 5.99
N THR A 115 -16.68 13.44 7.24
CA THR A 115 -16.19 12.44 8.18
C THR A 115 -16.52 11.01 7.75
N ALA A 116 -17.72 10.76 7.20
CA ALA A 116 -18.09 9.44 6.71
C ALA A 116 -17.22 9.02 5.51
N PHE A 117 -17.01 9.95 4.58
CA PHE A 117 -16.09 9.75 3.46
C PHE A 117 -14.67 9.45 3.94
N GLU A 118 -14.14 10.24 4.88
CA GLU A 118 -12.80 10.06 5.44
C GLU A 118 -12.63 8.69 6.11
N MET A 119 -13.62 8.22 6.87
CA MET A 119 -13.57 6.90 7.51
C MET A 119 -13.59 5.75 6.50
N ILE A 120 -14.40 5.85 5.44
CA ILE A 120 -14.45 4.86 4.36
C ILE A 120 -13.12 4.83 3.59
N ALA A 121 -12.63 6.00 3.17
CA ALA A 121 -11.37 6.13 2.45
C ALA A 121 -10.19 5.62 3.29
N PHE A 122 -10.16 5.93 4.59
CA PHE A 122 -9.16 5.44 5.52
C PHE A 122 -9.19 3.91 5.64
N ALA A 123 -10.37 3.31 5.86
CA ALA A 123 -10.50 1.86 5.99
C ALA A 123 -10.07 1.12 4.71
N LEU A 124 -10.45 1.65 3.54
CA LEU A 124 -10.07 1.11 2.24
C LEU A 124 -8.57 1.26 1.97
N ALA A 125 -7.98 2.41 2.28
CA ALA A 125 -6.54 2.64 2.17
C ALA A 125 -5.75 1.64 3.04
N MET A 126 -6.14 1.50 4.32
CA MET A 126 -5.53 0.53 5.24
C MET A 126 -5.61 -0.90 4.71
N SER A 127 -6.78 -1.30 4.19
CA SER A 127 -6.97 -2.61 3.60
C SER A 127 -6.07 -2.83 2.38
N TRP A 128 -5.97 -1.83 1.50
CA TRP A 128 -5.11 -1.90 0.32
C TRP A 128 -3.63 -1.99 0.68
N ILE A 129 -3.17 -1.28 1.70
CA ILE A 129 -1.78 -1.37 2.17
C ILE A 129 -1.47 -2.76 2.71
N MET A 130 -2.38 -3.35 3.49
CA MET A 130 -2.18 -4.73 3.96
C MET A 130 -2.06 -5.71 2.78
N LEU A 131 -2.89 -5.55 1.75
CA LEU A 131 -2.77 -6.33 0.52
C LEU A 131 -1.43 -6.10 -0.19
N LEU A 132 -0.95 -4.86 -0.27
CA LEU A 132 0.32 -4.50 -0.88
C LEU A 132 1.48 -5.20 -0.16
N LEU A 133 1.50 -5.13 1.16
CA LEU A 133 2.54 -5.73 1.99
C LEU A 133 2.55 -7.26 1.88
N GLN A 134 1.37 -7.89 1.88
CA GLN A 134 1.23 -9.33 1.65
C GLN A 134 1.75 -9.73 0.26
N ASN A 135 1.47 -8.93 -0.76
CA ASN A 135 1.91 -9.23 -2.12
C ASN A 135 3.44 -9.13 -2.25
N ILE A 136 4.04 -8.09 -1.67
CA ILE A 136 5.51 -7.93 -1.63
C ILE A 136 6.13 -9.12 -0.90
N HIS A 137 5.58 -9.53 0.24
CA HIS A 137 6.07 -10.69 0.99
C HIS A 137 5.99 -11.98 0.17
N ARG A 138 4.88 -12.20 -0.55
CA ARG A 138 4.68 -13.38 -1.42
C ARG A 138 5.63 -13.41 -2.61
N LEU A 139 5.84 -12.28 -3.27
CA LEU A 139 6.80 -12.17 -4.37
C LEU A 139 8.21 -12.53 -3.92
N TYR A 140 8.54 -12.16 -2.68
CA TYR A 140 9.84 -12.43 -2.10
C TYR A 140 10.02 -13.90 -1.68
N GLN A 141 9.06 -14.51 -0.97
CA GLN A 141 9.13 -15.94 -0.62
C GLN A 141 9.25 -16.86 -1.85
N LYS A 142 8.70 -16.44 -2.99
CA LYS A 142 8.77 -17.21 -4.24
C LYS A 142 10.18 -17.19 -4.87
N ASP A 143 10.97 -16.14 -4.65
CA ASP A 143 12.34 -16.02 -5.17
C ASP A 143 13.32 -16.96 -4.42
N GLU A 144 13.06 -17.24 -3.13
CA GLU A 144 13.90 -18.12 -2.31
C GLU A 144 13.65 -19.63 -2.52
N SER A 145 12.53 -20.02 -3.16
CA SER A 145 12.06 -21.43 -3.20
C SER A 145 12.30 -22.18 -4.50
N THR A 146 12.99 -21.60 -5.49
CA THR A 146 13.38 -22.32 -6.71
C THR A 146 14.66 -23.13 -6.48
N PHE A 147 14.52 -24.37 -6.01
CA PHE A 147 15.60 -25.36 -6.04
C PHE A 147 15.68 -25.97 -7.44
N VAL A 148 16.81 -25.75 -8.13
CA VAL A 148 17.13 -26.44 -9.38
C VAL A 148 17.58 -27.85 -9.02
N VAL A 149 16.68 -28.82 -9.11
CA VAL A 149 17.03 -30.23 -8.97
C VAL A 149 17.55 -30.73 -10.33
N THR A 150 18.86 -30.87 -10.45
CA THR A 150 19.48 -31.57 -11.58
C THR A 150 19.20 -33.06 -11.42
N VAL A 151 18.22 -33.58 -12.16
CA VAL A 151 17.93 -35.01 -12.21
C VAL A 151 19.02 -35.69 -13.03
N MET A 152 19.98 -36.34 -12.37
CA MET A 152 20.87 -37.29 -13.04
C MET A 152 20.09 -38.58 -13.28
N THR A 153 19.72 -38.81 -14.54
CA THR A 153 19.24 -40.11 -15.01
C THR A 153 20.44 -41.04 -15.11
N ASP A 154 20.71 -41.81 -14.05
CA ASP A 154 21.57 -42.99 -14.18
C ASP A 154 20.86 -43.98 -15.11
N LYS A 155 21.45 -44.17 -16.30
CA LYS A 155 21.05 -45.25 -17.19
C LYS A 155 21.44 -46.56 -16.51
N VAL A 156 20.48 -47.18 -15.84
CA VAL A 156 20.58 -48.58 -15.43
C VAL A 156 20.67 -49.41 -16.72
N ASN A 157 21.87 -49.85 -17.02
CA ASN A 157 22.15 -50.78 -18.11
C ASN A 157 21.61 -52.14 -17.67
N THR A 158 20.45 -52.52 -18.19
CA THR A 158 19.94 -53.89 -18.09
C THR A 158 20.55 -54.68 -19.24
N ASP A 159 21.63 -55.42 -18.93
CA ASP A 159 22.15 -56.51 -19.75
C ASP A 159 21.20 -57.73 -19.72
#